data_AF-A0A6G2PRK0-F1
#
_entry.id   AF-A0A6G2PRK0-F1
#
_cell.length_a   1.000
_cell.length_b   1.000
_cell.length_c   1.000
_cell.angle_alpha   90.00
_cell.angle_beta   90.00
_cell.angle_gamma   90.00
#
_symmetry.space_group_name_H-M   'P 1'
#
loop_
_entity.id
_entity.type
_entity.pdbx_description
1 polymer ?
#
loop_
_entity_poly.entity_id
_entity_poly.type
_entity_poly.pdbx_seq_one_letter_code
_entity_poly.pdbx_strand_id
1 'polypeptide(L)' 'MDVTELYPDDLVYEHEATAATGVPGPVIRQWATRGKIRRFDGDGRYAGHGHEYKTMYALPEIRQRAATYRPRRTAERAA' A
#
# COMPACT_ATOMS: atom_id res chain seq x y z
N MET A 1 20.59 -2.32 -4.28
CA MET A 1 19.27 -2.93 -4.52
C MET A 1 18.80 -2.38 -5.83
N ASP A 2 18.94 -3.20 -6.87
CA ASP A 2 18.63 -2.83 -8.25
C ASP A 2 17.10 -2.79 -8.43
N VAL A 3 16.62 -1.79 -9.16
CA VAL A 3 15.20 -1.41 -9.26
C VAL A 3 14.51 -2.10 -10.45
N THR A 4 15.20 -3.01 -11.13
CA THR A 4 14.87 -3.43 -12.51
C THR A 4 13.88 -4.57 -12.65
N GLU A 5 13.39 -5.18 -11.56
CA GLU A 5 12.49 -6.34 -11.64
C GLU A 5 11.24 -6.16 -10.77
N LEU A 6 10.60 -4.98 -10.80
CA LEU A 6 9.21 -4.92 -10.30
C LEU A 6 8.36 -5.78 -11.25
N TYR A 7 8.06 -7.01 -10.83
CA TYR A 7 7.14 -7.85 -11.57
C TYR A 7 5.74 -7.22 -11.48
N PRO A 8 4.95 -7.26 -12.56
CA PRO A 8 3.56 -6.78 -12.52
C PRO A 8 2.71 -7.52 -11.47
N ASP A 9 3.13 -8.72 -11.05
CA ASP A 9 2.55 -9.48 -9.93
C ASP A 9 2.77 -8.84 -8.55
N ASP A 10 3.75 -7.95 -8.41
CA ASP A 10 4.03 -7.21 -7.17
C ASP A 10 3.17 -5.94 -7.03
N LEU A 11 2.33 -5.63 -8.02
CA LEU A 11 1.39 -4.51 -7.97
C LEU A 11 0.10 -4.96 -7.30
N VAL A 12 -0.16 -4.40 -6.13
CA VAL A 12 -1.31 -4.76 -5.30
C VAL A 12 -2.18 -3.55 -4.99
N TYR A 13 -3.46 -3.78 -4.74
CA TYR A 13 -4.34 -2.71 -4.26
C TYR A 13 -4.07 -2.36 -2.79
N GLU A 14 -4.57 -1.21 -2.34
CA GLU A 14 -4.45 -0.73 -0.95
C GLU A 14 -4.85 -1.80 0.09
N HIS A 15 -5.97 -2.48 -0.15
CA HIS A 15 -6.52 -3.49 0.76
C HIS A 15 -5.65 -4.75 0.83
N GLU A 16 -5.12 -5.20 -0.31
CA GLU A 16 -4.19 -6.32 -0.39
C GLU A 16 -2.87 -5.99 0.29
N ALA A 17 -2.33 -4.79 0.05
CA ALA A 17 -1.12 -4.33 0.73
C ALA A 17 -1.31 -4.24 2.25
N THR A 18 -2.49 -3.79 2.70
CA THR A 18 -2.85 -3.75 4.12
C THR A 18 -2.90 -5.16 4.70
N ALA A 19 -3.54 -6.12 4.01
CA ALA A 19 -3.61 -7.50 4.44
C ALA A 19 -2.22 -8.18 4.47
N ALA A 20 -1.37 -7.88 3.49
CA ALA A 20 -0.04 -8.48 3.36
C ALA A 20 1.00 -7.90 4.32
N THR A 21 0.90 -6.61 4.66
CA THR A 21 1.94 -5.89 5.44
C THR A 21 1.49 -5.45 6.82
N GLY A 22 0.18 -5.44 7.09
CA GLY A 22 -0.41 -4.87 8.30
C GLY A 22 -0.34 -3.34 8.37
N VAL A 23 0.18 -2.67 7.33
CA VAL A 23 0.23 -1.21 7.24
C VAL A 23 -1.16 -0.69 6.87
N PRO A 24 -1.73 0.29 7.59
CA PRO A 24 -3.03 0.84 7.24
C PRO A 24 -3.03 1.50 5.86
N GLY A 25 -4.07 1.26 5.06
CA GLY A 25 -4.28 1.91 3.76
C GLY A 25 -4.01 3.42 3.71
N PRO A 26 -4.46 4.23 4.70
CA PRO A 26 -4.15 5.67 4.74
C PRO A 26 -2.64 5.97 4.79
N VAL A 27 -1.85 5.14 5.46
CA VAL A 27 -0.40 5.28 5.56
C VAL A 27 0.27 4.94 4.22
N ILE A 28 -0.21 3.88 3.56
CA ILE A 28 0.25 3.49 2.22
C ILE A 28 0.00 4.63 1.22
N ARG A 29 -1.21 5.21 1.22
CA ARG A 29 -1.54 6.38 0.41
C ARG A 29 -0.63 7.57 0.73
N GLN A 30 -0.39 7.83 2.01
CA GLN A 30 0.50 8.90 2.45
C GLN A 30 1.93 8.70 1.94
N TRP A 31 2.45 7.47 1.92
CA TRP A 31 3.75 7.15 1.36
C TRP A 31 3.81 7.42 -0.14
N ALA A 32 2.76 7.04 -0.88
CA ALA A 32 2.68 7.32 -2.31
C ALA A 32 2.63 8.82 -2.60
N THR A 33 1.81 9.58 -1.86
CA THR A 33 1.74 11.05 -1.98
C THR A 33 3.09 11.71 -1.70
N ARG A 34 3.88 11.15 -0.76
CA ARG A 34 5.24 11.65 -0.43
C ARG A 34 6.33 11.12 -1.37
N GLY A 35 6.00 10.37 -2.42
CA GLY A 35 6.96 9.76 -3.34
C GLY A 35 7.87 8.73 -2.67
N LYS A 36 7.43 8.12 -1.56
CA LYS A 36 8.20 7.12 -0.79
C LYS A 36 8.02 5.70 -1.32
N ILE A 37 6.93 5.47 -2.04
CA ILE A 37 6.59 4.27 -2.81
C ILE A 37 6.01 4.75 -4.14
N ARG A 38 6.12 3.93 -5.18
CA ARG A 38 5.50 4.18 -6.47
C ARG A 38 4.02 3.80 -6.45
N ARG A 39 3.24 4.58 -7.19
CA ARG A 39 1.84 4.32 -7.48
C ARG A 39 1.69 4.06 -8.96
N PHE A 40 0.84 3.11 -9.29
CA PHE A 40 0.51 2.72 -10.65
C PHE A 40 -0.99 2.90 -10.84
N ASP A 41 -1.38 3.27 -12.06
CA ASP A 41 -2.79 3.33 -12.41
C ASP A 41 -3.33 1.89 -12.47
N GLY A 42 -4.37 1.62 -11.70
CA GLY A 42 -5.10 0.37 -11.77
C GLY A 42 -6.01 0.36 -12.99
N ASP A 43 -6.34 -0.82 -13.49
CA ASP A 43 -7.23 -1.04 -14.66
C ASP A 43 -8.70 -0.58 -14.42
N GLY A 44 -8.95 0.25 -13.41
CA GLY A 44 -10.29 0.73 -13.04
C GLY A 44 -11.23 -0.36 -12.53
N ARG A 45 -10.73 -1.58 -12.26
CA ARG A 45 -11.56 -2.70 -11.79
C ARG A 45 -12.11 -2.40 -10.41
N TYR A 46 -13.42 -2.53 -10.26
CA TYR A 46 -14.12 -2.46 -8.99
C TYR A 46 -13.64 -3.59 -8.08
N ALA A 47 -12.84 -3.29 -7.06
CA ALA A 47 -12.47 -4.29 -6.06
C ALA A 47 -13.65 -4.48 -5.09
N GLY A 48 -14.65 -5.25 -5.55
CA GLY A 48 -15.62 -6.02 -4.76
C GLY A 48 -16.58 -5.32 -3.79
N HIS A 49 -16.35 -4.06 -3.41
CA HIS A 49 -17.05 -3.42 -2.27
C HIS A 49 -17.59 -2.01 -2.60
N GLY A 50 -17.83 -1.72 -3.88
CA GLY A 50 -18.36 -0.42 -4.32
C GLY A 50 -17.37 0.75 -4.21
N HIS A 51 -16.12 0.49 -3.79
CA HIS A 51 -15.03 1.46 -3.87
C HIS A 51 -14.21 1.19 -5.13
N GLU A 52 -14.11 2.21 -5.99
CA GLU A 52 -13.23 2.20 -7.14
C GLU A 52 -11.79 2.36 -6.67
N TYR A 53 -11.08 1.24 -6.52
CA TYR A 53 -9.64 1.27 -6.28
C TYR A 53 -8.91 1.39 -7.61
N LYS A 54 -8.68 2.63 -8.05
CA LYS A 54 -8.00 2.93 -9.32
C LYS A 54 -6.48 3.00 -9.18
N THR A 55 -5.93 2.68 -8.02
CA THR A 55 -4.50 2.87 -7.76
C THR A 55 -3.92 1.62 -7.14
N MET A 56 -2.91 1.09 -7.82
CA MET A 56 -2.08 -0.02 -7.35
C MET A 56 -0.77 0.54 -6.80
N TYR A 57 -0.16 -0.21 -5.90
CA TYR A 57 1.09 0.15 -5.25
C TYR A 57 2.08 -1.01 -5.33
N ALA A 58 3.36 -0.68 -5.35
CA ALA A 58 4.42 -1.66 -5.32
C ALA A 58 4.53 -2.33 -3.94
N LEU A 59 4.09 -3.57 -3.81
CA LEU A 59 4.22 -4.37 -2.60
C LEU A 59 5.65 -4.42 -2.04
N PRO A 60 6.73 -4.65 -2.83
CA PRO A 60 8.08 -4.71 -2.28
C PRO A 60 8.51 -3.37 -1.65
N GLU A 61 8.15 -2.23 -2.25
CA GLU A 61 8.45 -0.91 -1.67
C GLU A 61 7.66 -0.68 -0.38
N ILE A 62 6.40 -1.11 -0.33
CA ILE A 62 5.60 -1.08 0.91
C ILE A 62 6.23 -1.97 1.97
N ARG A 63 6.70 -3.19 1.65
CA ARG A 63 7.36 -4.10 2.60
C ARG A 63 8.65 -3.51 3.17
N GLN A 64 9.47 -2.89 2.32
CA GLN A 64 10.68 -2.19 2.77
C GLN A 64 10.36 -1.06 3.75
N ARG A 65 9.30 -0.28 3.47
CA ARG A 65 8.84 0.76 4.38
C ARG A 65 8.21 0.17 5.64
N ALA A 66 7.41 -0.88 5.52
CA ALA A 66 6.76 -1.58 6.62
C ALA A 66 7.78 -2.09 7.64
N ALA A 67 8.94 -2.58 7.18
CA ALA A 67 10.04 -3.01 8.06
C ALA A 67 10.56 -1.89 8.99
N THR A 68 10.50 -0.63 8.55
CA THR A 68 10.88 0.54 9.38
C THR A 68 9.67 1.26 9.98
N TYR A 69 8.47 0.93 9.50
CA TYR A 69 7.22 1.49 9.98
C TYR A 69 6.91 0.88 11.34
N ARG A 70 7.25 1.62 12.39
CA ARG A 70 6.67 1.37 13.70
C ARG A 70 5.31 2.03 13.72
N PRO A 71 4.19 1.27 13.77
CA PRO A 71 2.92 1.89 14.07
C PRO A 71 3.09 2.59 15.41
N ARG A 72 2.96 3.92 15.39
CA ARG A 72 2.82 4.67 16.63
C ARG A 72 1.54 4.09 17.24
N ARG A 73 1.62 3.48 18.43
CA ARG A 73 0.44 3.06 19.18
C ARG A 73 -0.39 4.32 19.39
N THR A 74 -1.29 4.64 18.46
CA THR A 74 -2.39 5.53 18.74
C THR A 74 -3.19 4.76 19.77
N ALA A 75 -3.18 5.29 20.99
CA ALA A 75 -3.92 4.72 22.10
C ALA A 75 -5.30 4.30 21.62
N GLU A 76 -5.65 3.08 21.99
CA GLU A 76 -7.01 2.55 22.12
C GLU A 76 -7.97 3.72 22.39
N ARG A 77 -8.67 4.16 21.34
CA ARG A 77 -9.73 5.15 21.52
C ARG A 77 -10.97 4.34 21.83
N ALA A 78 -11.22 4.25 23.13
CA ALA A 78 -12.41 3.75 23.79
C ALA A 78 -13.70 3.98 22.97
N ALA A 79 -14.50 2.92 22.85
CA ALA A 79 -15.96 2.91 23.05
C ALA A 79 -16.46 1.47 22.98
#